data_AF-A0A399XTH2-F1
#
_entry.id   AF-A0A399XTH2-F1
#
_cell.length_a   1.000
_cell.length_b   1.000
_cell.length_c   1.000
_cell.angle_alpha   90.00
_cell.angle_beta   90.00
_cell.angle_gamma   90.00
#
_symmetry.space_group_name_H-M   'P 1'
#
loop_
_entity.id
_entity.type
_entity.pdbx_description
1 polymer ?
#
loop_
_entity_poly.entity_id
_entity_poly.type
_entity_poly.pdbx_seq_one_letter_code
_entity_poly.pdbx_strand_id
1 'polypeptide(L)'
;MEIHRRDGYTLLVGGPVPPGATAITLGSFISMRRQGVGSDQLLRHELVHVRQWRELGLIGFVLRYLGSYFAWRLRGYPHWAAYRRIPLECQAEWEARAAPPGAGVPAASQPSDW
;
A
#
# COMPACT_ATOMS: atom_id res chain seq x y z
N MET A 1 -4.99 5.49 -18.27
CA MET A 1 -4.63 5.82 -16.88
C MET A 1 -5.85 6.50 -16.29
N GLU A 2 -6.33 6.07 -15.13
CA GLU A 2 -7.58 6.55 -14.52
C GLU A 2 -7.31 7.04 -13.10
N ILE A 3 -7.92 8.17 -12.72
CA ILE A 3 -7.75 8.78 -11.39
C ILE A 3 -9.07 8.70 -10.65
N HIS A 4 -9.06 8.04 -9.50
CA HIS A 4 -10.21 7.89 -8.62
C HIS A 4 -9.92 8.64 -7.31
N ARG A 5 -10.59 9.78 -7.10
CA ARG A 5 -10.50 10.51 -5.82
C ARG A 5 -11.51 9.90 -4.84
N ARG A 6 -11.03 9.47 -3.68
CA ARG A 6 -11.83 8.90 -2.60
C ARG A 6 -11.63 9.75 -1.34
N ASP A 7 -12.51 9.59 -0.37
CA ASP A 7 -12.31 10.24 0.92
C ASP A 7 -11.05 9.68 1.60
N GLY A 8 -10.10 10.56 1.90
CA GLY A 8 -8.82 10.22 2.53
C GLY A 8 -7.68 9.73 1.62
N TYR A 9 -7.90 9.43 0.32
CA TYR A 9 -6.83 9.04 -0.61
C TYR A 9 -7.16 9.23 -2.09
N THR A 10 -6.15 9.30 -2.94
CA THR A 10 -6.27 9.30 -4.41
C THR A 10 -5.69 8.02 -4.98
N LEU A 11 -6.47 7.29 -5.78
CA LEU A 11 -6.04 6.07 -6.46
C LEU A 11 -5.80 6.33 -7.95
N LEU A 12 -4.57 6.07 -8.40
CA LEU A 12 -4.18 6.10 -9.80
C LEU A 12 -4.11 4.67 -10.35
N VAL A 13 -4.98 4.34 -11.31
CA VAL A 13 -5.03 3.04 -11.97
C VAL A 13 -4.28 3.07 -13.30
N GLY A 14 -3.39 2.10 -13.48
CA GLY A 14 -2.51 2.01 -14.64
C GLY A 14 -1.40 3.06 -14.63
N GLY A 15 -1.06 3.58 -13.44
CA GLY A 15 0.04 4.50 -13.22
C GLY A 15 1.41 3.81 -13.12
N PRO A 16 2.50 4.59 -13.02
CA PRO A 16 3.82 4.05 -12.77
C PRO A 16 3.89 3.42 -11.37
N VAL A 17 4.48 2.23 -11.30
CA VAL A 17 4.75 1.48 -10.06
C VAL A 17 6.17 0.91 -10.21
N PRO A 18 6.99 0.83 -9.13
CA PRO A 18 8.31 0.22 -9.22
C PRO A 18 8.29 -1.19 -9.83
N PRO A 19 9.38 -1.61 -10.51
CA PRO A 19 9.54 -2.99 -10.96
C PRO A 19 9.43 -3.97 -9.78
N GLY A 20 8.67 -5.05 -9.94
CA GLY A 20 8.44 -6.05 -8.89
C GLY A 20 7.32 -5.71 -7.91
N ALA A 21 6.71 -4.52 -7.99
CA ALA A 21 5.54 -4.15 -7.19
C ALA A 21 4.26 -4.01 -8.06
N THR A 22 3.11 -4.33 -7.46
CA THR A 22 1.79 -4.20 -8.09
C THR A 22 1.10 -2.88 -7.74
N ALA A 23 1.41 -2.32 -6.57
CA ALA A 23 1.00 -0.99 -6.14
C ALA A 23 2.10 -0.32 -5.30
N ILE A 24 1.97 1.00 -5.09
CA ILE A 24 2.81 1.79 -4.19
C ILE A 24 1.99 2.91 -3.57
N THR A 25 2.22 3.16 -2.28
CA THR A 25 1.65 4.28 -1.54
C THR A 25 2.69 5.35 -1.21
N LEU A 26 2.35 6.60 -1.50
CA LEU A 26 3.11 7.78 -1.10
C LEU A 26 2.15 8.80 -0.47
N GLY A 27 2.18 8.92 0.86
CA GLY A 27 1.24 9.79 1.58
C GLY A 27 -0.20 9.30 1.41
N SER A 28 -1.07 10.16 0.86
CA SER A 28 -2.46 9.83 0.52
C SER A 28 -2.64 9.40 -0.95
N PHE A 29 -1.56 9.19 -1.68
CA PHE A 29 -1.59 8.79 -3.09
C PHE A 29 -1.21 7.32 -3.25
N ILE A 30 -2.06 6.55 -3.93
CA ILE A 30 -1.85 5.15 -4.25
C ILE A 30 -1.75 5.01 -5.77
N SER A 31 -0.65 4.48 -6.28
CA SER A 31 -0.52 4.09 -7.69
C SER A 31 -0.60 2.58 -7.80
N MET A 32 -1.48 2.07 -8.66
CA MET A 32 -1.76 0.64 -8.80
C MET A 32 -1.75 0.24 -10.27
N ARG A 33 -1.12 -0.89 -10.60
CA ARG A 33 -1.19 -1.50 -11.93
C ARG A 33 -2.60 -2.05 -12.18
N ARG A 34 -3.04 -2.08 -13.44
CA ARG A 34 -4.37 -2.61 -13.81
C ARG A 34 -4.61 -4.03 -13.29
N GLN A 35 -3.58 -4.88 -13.25
CA GLN A 35 -3.64 -6.25 -12.73
C GLN A 35 -3.91 -6.37 -11.22
N GLY A 36 -3.68 -5.29 -10.45
CA GLY A 36 -3.96 -5.25 -9.01
C GLY A 36 -5.39 -4.78 -8.70
N VAL A 37 -6.09 -4.21 -9.68
CA VAL A 37 -7.46 -3.71 -9.51
C VAL A 37 -8.40 -4.88 -9.25
N GLY A 38 -9.28 -4.74 -8.27
CA GLY A 38 -10.18 -5.80 -7.82
C GLY A 38 -9.61 -6.68 -6.70
N SER A 39 -8.33 -6.49 -6.33
CA SER A 39 -7.79 -7.12 -5.13
C SER A 39 -8.10 -6.28 -3.88
N ASP A 40 -9.16 -6.66 -3.16
CA ASP A 40 -9.53 -6.04 -1.88
C ASP A 40 -8.38 -6.13 -0.86
N GLN A 41 -7.63 -7.24 -0.86
CA GLN A 41 -6.48 -7.40 0.03
C GLN A 41 -5.38 -6.39 -0.31
N LEU A 42 -5.01 -6.25 -1.59
CA LEU A 42 -3.98 -5.31 -2.00
C LEU A 42 -4.39 -3.87 -1.67
N LEU A 43 -5.64 -3.49 -1.96
CA LEU A 43 -6.11 -2.15 -1.63
C LEU A 43 -6.08 -1.89 -0.12
N ARG A 44 -6.51 -2.85 0.71
CA ARG A 44 -6.41 -2.74 2.17
C ARG A 44 -4.97 -2.59 2.65
N HIS A 45 -4.03 -3.33 2.06
CA HIS A 45 -2.61 -3.19 2.36
C HIS A 45 -2.12 -1.75 2.10
N GLU A 46 -2.43 -1.20 0.92
CA GLU A 46 -2.06 0.19 0.58
C GLU A 46 -2.73 1.22 1.52
N LEU A 47 -3.97 0.98 1.95
CA LEU A 47 -4.67 1.85 2.90
C LEU A 47 -4.02 1.86 4.29
N VAL A 48 -3.44 0.74 4.73
CA VAL A 48 -2.64 0.71 5.96
C VAL A 48 -1.42 1.61 5.82
N HIS A 49 -0.75 1.60 4.67
CA HIS A 49 0.34 2.55 4.42
C HIS A 49 -0.15 3.99 4.44
N VAL A 50 -1.29 4.33 3.82
CA VAL A 50 -1.88 5.68 3.90
C VAL A 50 -2.06 6.10 5.36
N ARG A 51 -2.59 5.21 6.21
CA ARG A 51 -2.75 5.46 7.64
C ARG A 51 -1.40 5.67 8.34
N GLN A 52 -0.43 4.78 8.11
CA GLN A 52 0.92 4.90 8.67
C GLN A 52 1.60 6.21 8.27
N TRP A 53 1.45 6.64 7.01
CA TRP A 53 1.94 7.93 6.52
C TRP A 53 1.32 9.12 7.26
N ARG A 54 0.01 9.05 7.56
CA ARG A 54 -0.71 10.09 8.32
C ARG A 54 -0.29 10.11 9.79
N GLU A 55 -0.10 8.96 10.42
CA GLU A 55 0.27 8.83 11.83
C GLU A 55 1.73 9.21 12.10
N LEU A 56 2.64 8.79 11.22
CA LEU A 56 4.09 8.95 11.42
C LEU A 56 4.65 10.19 10.73
N GLY A 57 3.91 10.76 9.78
CA GLY A 57 4.41 11.76 8.84
C GLY A 57 5.48 11.20 7.90
N LEU A 58 5.91 12.02 6.93
CA LEU A 58 6.91 11.64 5.94
C LEU A 58 8.22 11.14 6.58
N ILE A 59 8.78 11.94 7.50
CA ILE A 59 10.06 11.63 8.13
C ILE A 59 9.95 10.36 8.99
N GLY A 60 8.90 10.26 9.80
CA GLY A 60 8.72 9.12 10.71
C GLY A 60 8.43 7.81 9.98
N PHE A 61 7.74 7.85 8.84
CA PHE A 61 7.53 6.68 8.00
C PHE A 61 8.85 6.23 7.36
N VAL A 62 9.54 7.13 6.66
CA VAL A 62 10.78 6.82 5.93
C VAL A 62 11.87 6.29 6.86
N LEU A 63 12.08 6.91 8.03
CA LEU A 63 13.09 6.48 8.98
C LEU A 63 12.81 5.07 9.52
N ARG A 64 11.56 4.76 9.87
CA ARG A 64 11.20 3.42 10.37
C ARG A 64 11.29 2.36 9.27
N TYR A 65 10.82 2.69 8.08
CA TYR A 65 10.83 1.79 6.93
C TYR A 65 12.26 1.45 6.51
N LEU A 66 13.05 2.47 6.15
CA LEU A 66 14.41 2.28 5.67
C LEU A 66 15.33 1.79 6.79
N GLY A 67 15.16 2.30 8.02
CA GLY A 67 15.93 1.86 9.18
C GLY A 67 15.76 0.36 9.43
N SER A 68 14.53 -0.15 9.40
CA SER A 68 14.29 -1.59 9.55
C SER A 68 14.83 -2.39 8.36
N TYR A 69 14.61 -1.92 7.13
CA TYR A 69 15.14 -2.56 5.93
C TYR A 69 16.66 -2.73 6.01
N PHE A 70 17.40 -1.64 6.27
CA PHE A 70 18.85 -1.68 6.38
C PHE A 70 19.31 -2.53 7.57
N ALA A 71 18.62 -2.45 8.72
CA ALA A 71 18.93 -3.30 9.86
C ALA A 71 18.83 -4.80 9.53
N TRP A 72 17.90 -5.21 8.66
CA TRP A 72 17.81 -6.60 8.18
C TRP A 72 18.84 -6.93 7.09
N ARG A 73 19.12 -5.99 6.18
CA ARG A 73 20.18 -6.16 5.16
C ARG A 73 21.56 -6.32 5.79
N LEU A 74 21.87 -5.54 6.83
CA LEU A 74 23.11 -5.64 7.61
C LEU A 74 23.21 -6.95 8.39
N ARG A 75 22.09 -7.60 8.70
CA ARG A 75 22.03 -8.96 9.26
C ARG A 75 22.16 -10.07 8.20
N GLY A 76 22.44 -9.74 6.94
CA GLY A 76 22.68 -10.70 5.87
C GLY A 76 21.44 -11.19 5.13
N TYR A 77 20.23 -10.70 5.46
CA TYR A 77 19.01 -11.15 4.79
C TYR A 77 18.93 -10.62 3.36
N PRO A 78 18.63 -11.44 2.34
CA PRO A 78 18.43 -10.98 0.96
C PRO A 78 17.25 -9.99 0.87
N HIS A 79 17.19 -9.20 -0.21
CA HIS A 79 16.20 -8.11 -0.38
C HIS A 79 14.78 -8.49 0.04
N TRP A 80 14.20 -9.55 -0.55
CA TRP A 80 12.85 -10.01 -0.24
C TRP A 80 12.66 -10.51 1.20
N ALA A 81 13.72 -11.04 1.81
CA ALA A 81 13.66 -11.50 3.19
C ALA A 81 13.76 -10.33 4.17
N ALA A 82 14.52 -9.29 3.84
CA ALA A 82 14.61 -8.05 4.61
C ALA A 82 13.31 -7.24 4.49
N TYR A 83 12.80 -7.07 3.26
CA TYR A 83 11.55 -6.38 2.96
C TYR A 83 10.37 -6.96 3.76
N ARG A 84 10.16 -8.29 3.67
CA ARG A 84 9.07 -8.99 4.39
C ARG A 84 9.22 -9.02 5.91
N ARG A 85 10.30 -8.48 6.47
CA ARG A 85 10.52 -8.36 7.92
C ARG A 85 10.40 -6.92 8.42
N ILE A 86 10.13 -5.95 7.54
CA ILE A 86 9.89 -4.57 7.95
C ILE A 86 8.58 -4.55 8.76
N PRO A 87 8.56 -4.04 10.01
CA PRO A 87 7.35 -4.03 10.83
C PRO A 87 6.15 -3.35 10.16
N LEU A 88 6.37 -2.28 9.40
CA LEU A 88 5.32 -1.57 8.66
C LEU A 88 4.68 -2.46 7.57
N GLU A 89 5.48 -3.26 6.86
CA GLU A 89 5.02 -4.24 5.88
C GLU A 89 4.28 -5.40 6.55
N CYS A 90 4.81 -5.92 7.66
CA CYS A 90 4.18 -6.99 8.43
C CYS A 90 2.79 -6.55 8.94
N GLN A 91 2.68 -5.33 9.45
CA GLN A 91 1.41 -4.77 9.91
C GLN A 91 0.43 -4.62 8.74
N ALA A 92 0.86 -4.03 7.62
CA ALA A 92 0.02 -3.86 6.44
C ALA A 92 -0.52 -5.20 5.93
N GLU A 93 0.33 -6.22 5.86
CA GLU A 93 -0.05 -7.56 5.44
C GLU A 93 -1.01 -8.24 6.44
N TRP A 94 -0.76 -8.11 7.74
CA TRP A 94 -1.61 -8.69 8.77
C TRP A 94 -3.01 -8.08 8.77
N GLU A 95 -3.12 -6.75 8.76
CA GLU A 95 -4.41 -6.06 8.73
C GLU A 95 -5.17 -6.29 7.43
N ALA A 96 -4.47 -6.31 6.29
CA ALA A 96 -5.07 -6.60 5.00
C ALA A 96 -5.68 -8.01 4.93
N ARG A 97 -5.10 -8.98 5.64
CA ARG A 97 -5.63 -10.35 5.74
C ARG A 97 -6.73 -10.50 6.79
N ALA A 98 -6.64 -9.76 7.89
CA ALA A 98 -7.55 -9.88 9.02
C ALA A 98 -8.95 -9.31 8.74
N ALA A 99 -9.06 -8.34 7.83
CA ALA A 99 -10.35 -7.75 7.48
C ALA A 99 -11.24 -8.75 6.70
N PRO A 100 -12.56 -8.77 6.96
CA PRO A 100 -13.49 -9.57 6.17
C PRO A 100 -13.56 -9.06 4.71
N PRO A 101 -13.96 -9.92 3.74
CA PRO A 101 -14.17 -9.50 2.36
C PRO A 101 -15.12 -8.29 2.29
N GLY A 102 -14.78 -7.28 1.48
CA GLY A 102 -15.57 -6.05 1.35
C GLY A 102 -15.38 -4.99 2.44
N ALA A 103 -14.61 -5.24 3.51
CA ALA A 103 -14.33 -4.20 4.52
C ALA A 103 -13.27 -3.20 4.04
N GLY A 104 -13.62 -1.91 4.03
CA GLY A 104 -12.70 -0.81 3.72
C GLY A 104 -12.51 -0.50 2.23
N VAL A 105 -13.14 -1.25 1.33
CA VAL A 105 -13.29 -0.87 -0.08
C VAL A 105 -14.65 -0.19 -0.20
N PRO A 106 -14.74 1.14 -0.39
CA PRO A 106 -16.02 1.74 -0.70
C PRO A 106 -16.54 1.06 -1.96
N ALA A 107 -17.78 0.54 -1.90
CA ALA A 107 -18.45 -0.09 -3.03
C ALA A 107 -18.14 0.74 -4.27
N ALA A 108 -17.61 0.10 -5.32
CA ALA A 108 -17.38 0.75 -6.59
C ALA A 108 -18.69 1.47 -6.92
N SER A 109 -18.65 2.80 -6.85
CA SER A 109 -19.72 3.66 -7.35
C SER A 109 -20.03 3.10 -8.73
N GLN A 110 -21.23 2.53 -8.87
CA GLN A 110 -21.70 1.94 -10.11
C GLN A 110 -21.33 2.92 -11.24
N PRO A 111 -20.78 2.45 -12.37
CA PRO A 111 -20.63 3.33 -13.52
C PRO A 111 -22.02 3.91 -13.77
N SER A 112 -22.15 5.24 -13.63
CA SER A 112 -23.36 5.93 -14.04
C SER A 112 -23.53 5.65 -15.52
N ASP A 113 -24.60 4.94 -15.87
CA ASP A 113 -25.00 4.64 -17.23
C ASP A 113 -24.91 5.91 -18.09
N TRP A 114 -24.02 5.87 -19.09
CA TRP A 114 -24.02 6.70 -20.29
C TRP A 114 -23.56 5.85 -21.47
#